data_AF-A0A4Y9RH80-F1
#
_entry.id   AF-A0A4Y9RH80-F1
#
_cell.length_a   1.000
_cell.length_b   1.000
_cell.length_c   1.000
_cell.angle_alpha   90.00
_cell.angle_beta   90.00
_cell.angle_gamma   90.00
#
_symmetry.space_group_name_H-M   'P 1'
#
loop_
_entity.id
_entity.type
_entity.pdbx_description
1 polymer ?
#
loop_
_entity_poly.entity_id
_entity_poly.type
_entity_poly.pdbx_seq_one_letter_code
_entity_poly.pdbx_strand_id
1 'polypeptide(L)'
;MNAMKILQSVEELLYEVMSWLLFYPRTLLMTLRHPLRTMRYSDREQQDRPEKQYLETLSPPLFLVLSILAAHGLELLFGVPLTDEPNPVSRFVTANDQNLLAFRALMFSLHPLVFAWAFLKLSGRKIDRESLRTPFFAQCYLAGATSILISLGSLGVQDAAIWSTLAGFAIVLVTTVWYVAVQRLWLMATPGMTTLRAWGWSITLYAIATGVVVAVNALVE
;
A
#
# COMPACT_ATOMS: atom_id res chain seq x y z
N MET A 1 -9.11 33.35 9.83
CA MET A 1 -9.90 32.16 10.24
C MET A 1 -10.41 32.39 11.65
N ASN A 2 -11.69 32.13 11.95
CA ASN A 2 -12.27 32.36 13.27
C ASN A 2 -11.80 31.27 14.25
N ALA A 3 -11.35 31.63 15.46
CA ALA A 3 -10.86 30.68 16.47
C ALA A 3 -11.84 29.52 16.75
N MET A 4 -13.15 29.79 16.70
CA MET A 4 -14.20 28.78 16.83
C MET A 4 -14.16 27.70 15.73
N LYS A 5 -13.84 28.08 14.49
CA LYS A 5 -13.69 27.11 13.38
C LYS A 5 -12.43 26.27 13.52
N ILE A 6 -11.37 26.83 14.11
CA ILE A 6 -10.13 26.09 14.39
C ILE A 6 -10.40 25.04 15.46
N LEU A 7 -11.10 25.40 16.54
CA LEU A 7 -11.47 24.45 17.60
C LEU A 7 -12.36 23.31 17.07
N GLN A 8 -13.39 23.62 16.29
CA GLN A 8 -14.25 22.60 15.65
C GLN A 8 -13.46 21.66 14.74
N SER A 9 -12.56 22.21 13.91
CA SER A 9 -11.69 21.39 13.05
C SER A 9 -10.74 20.50 13.85
N VAL A 10 -10.27 20.96 15.02
CA VAL A 10 -9.44 20.14 15.92
C VAL A 10 -10.27 19.04 16.58
N GLU A 11 -11.49 19.33 17.02
CA GLU A 11 -12.40 18.31 17.58
C GLU A 11 -12.74 17.22 16.56
N GLU A 12 -13.06 17.61 15.32
CA GLU A 12 -13.29 16.69 14.20
C GLU A 12 -12.06 15.85 13.90
N LEU A 13 -10.87 16.47 13.82
CA LEU A 13 -9.62 15.77 13.59
C LEU A 13 -9.30 14.79 14.74
N LEU A 14 -9.51 15.19 15.99
CA LEU A 14 -9.29 14.33 17.15
C LEU A 14 -10.23 13.13 17.13
N TYR A 15 -11.51 13.35 16.87
CA TYR A 15 -12.47 12.25 16.72
C TYR A 15 -12.05 11.30 15.60
N GLU A 16 -11.65 11.85 14.45
CA GLU A 16 -11.21 11.08 13.30
C GLU A 16 -9.95 10.25 13.61
N VAL A 17 -8.91 10.85 14.20
CA VAL A 17 -7.68 10.16 14.63
C VAL A 17 -7.98 9.08 15.67
N MET A 18 -8.82 9.36 16.66
CA MET A 18 -9.22 8.37 17.67
C MET A 18 -9.99 7.20 17.04
N SER A 19 -10.82 7.48 16.03
CA SER A 19 -11.52 6.44 15.28
C SER A 19 -10.54 5.54 14.51
N TRP A 20 -9.46 6.11 13.97
CA TRP A 20 -8.44 5.35 13.25
C TRP A 20 -7.76 4.32 14.14
N LEU A 21 -7.58 4.58 15.44
CA LEU A 21 -7.03 3.60 16.39
C LEU A 21 -7.86 2.31 16.46
N LEU A 22 -9.17 2.38 16.22
CA LEU A 22 -10.06 1.23 16.17
C LEU A 22 -10.17 0.65 14.75
N PHE A 23 -10.34 1.51 13.75
CA PHE A 23 -10.60 1.07 12.38
C PHE A 23 -9.35 0.58 11.64
N TYR A 24 -8.17 1.12 11.95
CA TYR A 24 -6.91 0.67 11.35
C TYR A 24 -6.60 -0.80 11.63
N PRO A 25 -6.50 -1.27 12.89
CA PRO A 25 -6.18 -2.67 13.16
C PRO A 25 -7.25 -3.62 12.61
N ARG A 26 -8.53 -3.22 12.66
CA ARG A 26 -9.62 -3.99 12.03
C ARG A 26 -9.43 -4.10 10.52
N THR A 27 -9.14 -2.99 9.83
CA THR A 27 -8.93 -2.94 8.38
C THR A 27 -7.70 -3.77 7.98
N LEU A 28 -6.61 -3.67 8.74
CA LEU A 28 -5.40 -4.46 8.52
C LEU A 28 -5.70 -5.96 8.66
N LEU A 29 -6.36 -6.36 9.75
CA LEU A 29 -6.67 -7.77 10.01
C LEU A 29 -7.62 -8.35 8.95
N MET A 30 -8.62 -7.57 8.52
CA MET A 30 -9.53 -7.94 7.45
C MET A 30 -8.79 -8.13 6.13
N THR A 31 -7.85 -7.23 5.81
CA THR A 31 -7.04 -7.29 4.60
C THR A 31 -6.09 -8.48 4.61
N LEU A 32 -5.41 -8.76 5.73
CA LEU A 32 -4.48 -9.88 5.87
C LEU A 32 -5.21 -11.24 5.79
N ARG A 33 -6.36 -11.38 6.46
CA ARG A 33 -7.10 -12.66 6.52
C ARG A 33 -7.93 -12.91 5.26
N HIS A 34 -8.56 -11.87 4.72
CA HIS A 34 -9.50 -11.98 3.61
C HIS A 34 -9.27 -10.89 2.55
N PRO A 35 -8.10 -10.85 1.90
CA PRO A 35 -7.71 -9.75 1.00
C PRO A 35 -8.71 -9.55 -0.13
N LEU A 36 -9.10 -10.61 -0.83
CA LEU A 36 -10.08 -10.53 -1.93
C LEU A 36 -11.47 -10.07 -1.49
N ARG A 37 -11.89 -10.43 -0.27
CA ARG A 37 -13.18 -9.96 0.29
C ARG A 37 -13.11 -8.46 0.57
N THR A 38 -11.99 -7.99 1.07
CA THR A 38 -11.73 -6.56 1.36
C THR A 38 -11.67 -5.73 0.08
N MET A 39 -11.01 -6.24 -0.96
CA MET A 39 -10.98 -5.61 -2.28
C MET A 39 -12.38 -5.50 -2.88
N ARG A 40 -13.17 -6.58 -2.85
CA ARG A 40 -14.58 -6.57 -3.32
C ARG A 40 -15.49 -5.69 -2.46
N TYR A 41 -15.19 -5.56 -1.17
CA TYR A 41 -15.88 -4.62 -0.29
C TYR A 41 -15.63 -3.19 -0.75
N SER A 42 -14.39 -2.81 -1.06
CA SER A 42 -14.07 -1.50 -1.63
C SER A 42 -14.85 -1.21 -2.91
N ASP A 43 -14.97 -2.20 -3.81
CA ASP A 43 -15.72 -2.05 -5.05
C ASP A 43 -17.20 -1.70 -4.81
N ARG A 44 -17.80 -2.26 -3.75
CA ARG A 44 -19.20 -1.98 -3.36
C ARG A 44 -19.34 -0.61 -2.73
N GLU A 45 -18.46 -0.24 -1.80
CA GLU A 45 -18.47 1.06 -1.13
C GLU A 45 -18.29 2.22 -2.12
N GLN A 46 -17.55 2.02 -3.23
CA GLN A 46 -17.44 3.04 -4.28
C GLN A 46 -18.77 3.36 -4.99
N GLN A 47 -19.77 2.47 -4.89
CA GLN A 47 -21.10 2.67 -5.46
C GLN A 47 -22.03 3.41 -4.49
N ASP A 48 -21.66 3.51 -3.21
CA ASP A 48 -22.42 4.24 -2.21
C ASP A 48 -22.22 5.75 -2.32
N ARG A 49 -23.13 6.50 -1.68
CA ARG A 49 -23.01 7.96 -1.57
C ARG A 49 -21.72 8.31 -0.82
N PRO A 50 -20.96 9.35 -1.21
CA PRO A 50 -19.67 9.72 -0.60
C PRO A 50 -19.66 9.76 0.93
N GLU A 51 -20.75 10.27 1.53
CA GLU A 51 -20.92 10.39 2.99
C GLU A 51 -21.08 9.05 3.73
N LYS A 52 -21.42 7.98 2.99
CA LYS A 52 -21.66 6.64 3.52
C LYS A 52 -20.57 5.64 3.14
N GLN A 53 -19.54 6.08 2.41
CA GLN A 53 -18.46 5.19 2.01
C GLN A 53 -17.52 4.95 3.19
N TYR A 54 -17.13 3.69 3.39
CA TYR A 54 -16.13 3.25 4.37
C TYR A 54 -16.50 3.62 5.82
N LEU A 55 -17.76 3.44 6.22
CA LEU A 55 -18.18 3.67 7.61
C LEU A 55 -17.61 2.62 8.60
N GLU A 56 -17.29 1.42 8.11
CA GLU A 56 -16.83 0.31 8.95
C GLU A 56 -15.32 0.04 8.86
N THR A 57 -14.62 0.75 7.99
CA THR A 57 -13.18 0.56 7.69
C THR A 57 -12.54 1.90 7.32
N LEU A 58 -11.22 1.97 7.26
CA LEU A 58 -10.57 3.16 6.70
C LEU A 58 -10.74 3.21 5.19
N SER A 59 -10.81 4.43 4.63
CA SER A 59 -10.73 4.57 3.18
C SER A 59 -9.40 3.97 2.66
N PRO A 60 -9.40 3.29 1.51
CA PRO A 60 -8.22 2.52 1.09
C PRO A 60 -6.94 3.34 0.90
N PRO A 61 -6.96 4.55 0.31
CA PRO A 61 -5.76 5.38 0.21
C PRO A 61 -5.26 5.85 1.59
N LEU A 62 -6.16 6.19 2.50
CA LEU A 62 -5.80 6.55 3.88
C LEU A 62 -5.18 5.37 4.62
N PHE A 63 -5.76 4.17 4.45
CA PHE A 63 -5.20 2.94 5.01
C PHE A 63 -3.76 2.69 4.51
N LEU A 64 -3.49 2.88 3.21
CA LEU A 64 -2.14 2.78 2.66
C LEU A 64 -1.18 3.78 3.31
N VAL A 65 -1.57 5.05 3.39
CA VAL A 65 -0.74 6.09 4.00
C VAL A 65 -0.46 5.79 5.48
N LEU A 66 -1.49 5.43 6.26
CA LEU A 66 -1.34 5.03 7.66
C LEU A 66 -0.46 3.78 7.83
N SER A 67 -0.52 2.84 6.88
CA SER A 67 0.32 1.64 6.88
C SER A 67 1.81 2.00 6.67
N ILE A 68 2.09 2.95 5.79
CA ILE A 68 3.45 3.46 5.55
C ILE A 68 3.96 4.26 6.76
N LEU A 69 3.10 5.08 7.37
CA LEU A 69 3.41 5.79 8.61
C LEU A 69 3.72 4.82 9.75
N ALA A 70 2.91 3.78 9.91
CA ALA A 70 3.13 2.73 10.92
C ALA A 70 4.44 1.98 10.65
N ALA A 71 4.71 1.63 9.40
CA ALA A 71 5.96 0.98 9.00
C ALA A 71 7.19 1.86 9.32
N HIS A 72 7.13 3.15 9.03
CA HIS A 72 8.19 4.09 9.37
C HIS A 72 8.35 4.25 10.89
N GLY A 73 7.24 4.32 11.64
CA GLY A 73 7.28 4.33 13.11
C GLY A 73 7.97 3.09 13.69
N LEU A 74 7.78 1.91 13.08
CA LEU A 74 8.51 0.70 13.46
C LEU A 74 10.02 0.87 13.19
N GLU A 75 10.42 1.35 12.02
CA GLU A 75 11.83 1.59 11.68
C GLU A 75 12.53 2.50 12.71
N LEU A 76 11.86 3.57 13.14
CA LEU A 76 12.35 4.47 14.19
C LEU A 76 12.52 3.77 15.54
N LEU A 77 11.57 2.92 15.93
CA LEU A 77 11.64 2.15 17.17
C LEU A 77 12.79 1.13 17.18
N PHE A 78 13.15 0.58 16.02
CA PHE A 78 14.26 -0.36 15.85
C PHE A 78 15.61 0.31 15.57
N GLY A 79 15.66 1.64 15.50
CA GLY A 79 16.91 2.41 15.45
C GLY A 79 17.70 2.24 14.15
N VAL A 80 17.03 2.01 13.02
CA VAL A 80 17.69 1.89 11.72
C VAL A 80 18.40 3.21 11.38
N PRO A 81 19.73 3.22 11.14
CA PRO A 81 20.44 4.44 10.78
C PRO A 81 19.96 4.96 9.42
N LEU A 82 19.75 6.27 9.33
CA LEU A 82 19.60 6.95 8.05
C LEU A 82 20.93 6.81 7.30
N THR A 83 20.89 6.23 6.10
CA THR A 83 22.04 6.02 5.21
C THR A 83 22.70 7.36 4.83
N ASP A 84 24.04 7.35 4.72
CA ASP A 84 24.83 8.49 4.25
C ASP A 84 24.36 8.96 2.86
N GLU A 85 24.08 10.25 2.71
CA GLU A 85 23.50 10.85 1.50
C GLU A 85 24.55 11.10 0.40
N PRO A 86 24.57 10.34 -0.71
CA PRO A 86 25.61 10.48 -1.72
C PRO A 86 25.25 11.48 -2.83
N ASN A 87 23.97 11.84 -2.98
CA ASN A 87 23.49 12.64 -4.12
C ASN A 87 22.42 13.69 -3.70
N PRO A 88 22.17 14.75 -4.51
CA PRO A 88 21.26 15.84 -4.15
C PRO A 88 19.77 15.44 -4.14
N VAL A 89 19.39 14.35 -4.82
CA VAL A 89 18.02 13.82 -4.81
C VAL A 89 17.76 13.07 -3.50
N SER A 90 18.71 12.25 -3.05
CA SER A 90 18.76 11.63 -1.72
C SER A 90 18.48 12.69 -0.68
N ARG A 91 19.31 13.75 -0.66
CA ARG A 91 19.22 14.84 0.31
C ARG A 91 17.84 15.49 0.34
N PHE A 92 17.18 15.66 -0.82
CA PHE A 92 15.83 16.23 -0.84
C PHE A 92 14.78 15.26 -0.27
N VAL A 93 14.89 13.97 -0.58
CA VAL A 93 13.97 12.94 -0.10
C VAL A 93 14.15 12.69 1.41
N THR A 94 15.38 12.66 1.90
CA THR A 94 15.73 12.45 3.32
C THR A 94 15.78 13.74 4.15
N ALA A 95 15.61 14.92 3.53
CA ALA A 95 15.63 16.23 4.21
C ALA A 95 14.62 16.33 5.37
N ASN A 96 13.47 15.67 5.23
CA ASN A 96 12.41 15.64 6.24
C ASN A 96 11.55 14.39 6.04
N ASP A 97 11.05 13.82 7.13
CA ASP A 97 10.19 12.63 7.17
C ASP A 97 8.98 12.77 6.23
N GLN A 98 8.43 13.98 6.09
CA GLN A 98 7.31 14.22 5.18
C GLN A 98 7.66 13.90 3.71
N ASN A 99 8.86 14.26 3.25
CA ASN A 99 9.30 14.00 1.88
C ASN A 99 9.55 12.51 1.67
N LEU A 100 10.18 11.86 2.65
CA LEU A 100 10.43 10.42 2.66
C LEU A 100 9.11 9.63 2.60
N LEU A 101 8.15 10.00 3.44
CA LEU A 101 6.85 9.35 3.51
C LEU A 101 6.03 9.56 2.23
N ALA A 102 6.07 10.78 1.66
CA ALA A 102 5.43 11.06 0.37
C ALA A 102 6.06 10.22 -0.76
N PHE A 103 7.40 10.13 -0.79
CA PHE A 103 8.12 9.30 -1.75
C PHE A 103 7.74 7.82 -1.61
N ARG A 104 7.74 7.27 -0.38
CA ARG A 104 7.30 5.90 -0.10
C ARG A 104 5.85 5.67 -0.51
N ALA A 105 4.95 6.61 -0.22
CA ALA A 105 3.55 6.53 -0.64
C ALA A 105 3.40 6.47 -2.17
N LEU A 106 4.19 7.26 -2.91
CA LEU A 106 4.23 7.19 -4.37
C LEU A 106 4.74 5.84 -4.86
N MET A 107 5.84 5.33 -4.29
CA MET A 107 6.43 4.04 -4.67
C MET A 107 5.47 2.88 -4.42
N PHE A 108 4.86 2.81 -3.22
CA PHE A 108 3.86 1.78 -2.93
C PHE A 108 2.56 1.93 -3.72
N SER A 109 2.20 3.15 -4.15
CA SER A 109 1.01 3.38 -5.00
C SER A 109 1.22 2.94 -6.44
N LEU A 110 2.45 2.71 -6.89
CA LEU A 110 2.74 2.23 -8.24
C LEU A 110 2.14 0.83 -8.47
N HIS A 111 2.26 -0.07 -7.50
CA HIS A 111 1.69 -1.41 -7.59
C HIS A 111 0.16 -1.39 -7.76
N PRO A 112 -0.63 -0.71 -6.91
CA PRO A 112 -2.05 -0.50 -7.14
C PRO A 112 -2.40 0.07 -8.50
N LEU A 113 -1.64 1.05 -8.96
CA LEU A 113 -1.90 1.71 -10.23
C LEU A 113 -1.73 0.76 -11.42
N VAL A 114 -0.62 0.01 -11.45
CA VAL A 114 -0.31 -0.93 -12.53
C VAL A 114 -1.33 -2.07 -12.58
N PHE A 115 -1.73 -2.62 -11.43
CA PHE A 115 -2.74 -3.68 -11.38
C PHE A 115 -4.15 -3.17 -11.70
N ALA A 116 -4.51 -1.98 -11.24
CA ALA A 116 -5.79 -1.35 -11.57
C ALA A 116 -5.93 -1.10 -13.08
N TRP A 117 -4.87 -0.55 -13.70
CA TRP A 117 -4.79 -0.37 -15.14
C TRP A 117 -4.91 -1.70 -15.89
N ALA A 118 -4.17 -2.73 -15.47
CA ALA A 118 -4.19 -4.03 -16.13
C ALA A 118 -5.58 -4.66 -16.07
N PHE A 119 -6.26 -4.58 -14.93
CA PHE A 119 -7.62 -5.10 -14.79
C PHE A 119 -8.61 -4.43 -15.74
N LEU A 120 -8.57 -3.10 -15.87
CA LEU A 120 -9.44 -2.41 -16.83
C LEU A 120 -9.13 -2.78 -18.27
N LYS A 121 -7.83 -2.79 -18.62
CA LYS A 121 -7.36 -3.15 -19.96
C LYS A 121 -7.77 -4.56 -20.34
N LEU A 122 -7.57 -5.52 -19.45
CA LEU A 122 -7.91 -6.93 -19.66
C LEU A 122 -9.41 -7.17 -19.64
N SER A 123 -10.18 -6.35 -18.91
CA SER A 123 -11.64 -6.39 -18.91
C SER A 123 -12.29 -5.69 -20.10
N GLY A 124 -11.51 -5.14 -21.04
CA GLY A 124 -12.02 -4.38 -22.18
C GLY A 124 -12.78 -3.11 -21.80
N ARG A 125 -12.57 -2.59 -20.59
CA ARG A 125 -13.23 -1.38 -20.10
C ARG A 125 -12.44 -0.15 -20.54
N LYS A 126 -13.15 0.95 -20.77
CA LYS A 126 -12.52 2.26 -21.00
C LYS A 126 -11.63 2.61 -19.80
N ILE A 127 -10.45 3.18 -20.08
CA ILE A 127 -9.50 3.63 -19.06
C ILE A 127 -9.59 5.15 -19.00
N ASP A 128 -10.18 5.64 -17.91
CA ASP A 128 -10.26 7.05 -17.54
C ASP A 128 -10.18 7.19 -16.02
N ARG A 129 -10.14 8.42 -15.52
CA ARG A 129 -9.96 8.71 -14.08
C ARG A 129 -11.06 8.07 -13.21
N GLU A 130 -12.28 8.01 -13.72
CA GLU A 130 -13.43 7.48 -13.00
C GLU A 130 -13.39 5.95 -12.94
N SER A 131 -13.21 5.31 -14.08
CA SER A 131 -13.11 3.84 -14.17
C SER A 131 -11.90 3.28 -13.41
N LEU A 132 -10.80 4.02 -13.32
CA LEU A 132 -9.59 3.63 -12.60
C LEU A 132 -9.74 3.71 -11.08
N ARG A 133 -10.60 4.61 -10.58
CA ARG A 133 -10.74 4.87 -9.15
C ARG A 133 -11.12 3.61 -8.39
N THR A 134 -12.13 2.88 -8.84
CA THR A 134 -12.62 1.67 -8.16
C THR A 134 -11.53 0.59 -8.01
N PRO A 135 -10.89 0.08 -9.08
CA PRO A 135 -9.85 -0.92 -8.95
C PRO A 135 -8.59 -0.39 -8.25
N PHE A 136 -8.25 0.89 -8.39
CA PHE A 136 -7.13 1.49 -7.65
C PHE A 136 -7.36 1.47 -6.15
N PHE A 137 -8.56 1.88 -5.70
CA PHE A 137 -8.92 1.88 -4.28
C PHE A 137 -8.92 0.46 -3.70
N ALA A 138 -9.46 -0.53 -4.41
CA ALA A 138 -9.39 -1.91 -3.98
C ALA A 138 -7.93 -2.38 -3.78
N GLN A 139 -7.04 -2.00 -4.68
CA GLN A 139 -5.62 -2.36 -4.63
C GLN A 139 -4.84 -1.64 -3.52
N CYS A 140 -5.25 -0.43 -3.11
CA CYS A 140 -4.63 0.28 -2.00
C CYS A 140 -4.75 -0.47 -0.66
N TYR A 141 -5.81 -1.25 -0.43
CA TYR A 141 -5.88 -2.13 0.74
C TYR A 141 -4.75 -3.15 0.72
N LEU A 142 -4.60 -3.87 -0.38
CA LEU A 142 -3.56 -4.89 -0.51
C LEU A 142 -2.16 -4.26 -0.38
N ALA A 143 -1.93 -3.11 -1.01
CA ALA A 143 -0.67 -2.39 -0.91
C ALA A 143 -0.35 -1.93 0.52
N GLY A 144 -1.34 -1.43 1.26
CA GLY A 144 -1.16 -1.02 2.66
C GLY A 144 -0.76 -2.19 3.55
N ALA A 145 -1.44 -3.34 3.41
CA ALA A 145 -1.05 -4.53 4.18
C ALA A 145 0.36 -5.01 3.81
N THR A 146 0.71 -5.00 2.53
CA THR A 146 2.07 -5.38 2.11
C THR A 146 3.15 -4.40 2.54
N SER A 147 2.88 -3.10 2.63
CA SER A 147 3.92 -2.13 2.98
C SER A 147 4.48 -2.39 4.37
N ILE A 148 3.61 -2.71 5.33
CA ILE A 148 4.03 -3.07 6.70
C ILE A 148 4.82 -4.37 6.70
N LEU A 149 4.33 -5.40 6.02
CA LEU A 149 4.98 -6.72 6.02
C LEU A 149 6.36 -6.66 5.34
N ILE A 150 6.47 -5.93 4.22
CA ILE A 150 7.75 -5.71 3.54
C ILE A 150 8.70 -4.89 4.42
N SER A 151 8.24 -3.80 5.04
CA SER A 151 9.09 -3.02 5.96
C SER A 151 9.57 -3.86 7.14
N LEU A 152 8.71 -4.67 7.76
CA LEU A 152 9.11 -5.60 8.81
C LEU A 152 10.15 -6.62 8.34
N GLY A 153 9.96 -7.18 7.13
CA GLY A 153 10.94 -8.07 6.52
C GLY A 153 12.28 -7.39 6.27
N SER A 154 12.27 -6.15 5.77
CA SER A 154 13.46 -5.35 5.51
C SER A 154 14.25 -5.05 6.78
N LEU A 155 13.57 -4.79 7.91
CA LEU A 155 14.24 -4.64 9.22
C LEU A 155 15.04 -5.88 9.60
N GLY A 156 14.48 -7.08 9.40
CA GLY A 156 15.20 -8.32 9.67
C GLY A 156 16.38 -8.54 8.72
N VAL A 157 16.24 -8.20 7.45
CA VAL A 157 17.31 -8.34 6.43
C VAL A 157 18.50 -7.42 6.73
N GLN A 158 18.26 -6.23 7.27
CA GLN A 158 19.30 -5.25 7.61
C GLN A 158 20.00 -5.53 8.95
N ASP A 159 19.47 -6.44 9.76
CA ASP A 159 20.08 -6.84 11.03
C ASP A 159 21.31 -7.73 10.81
N ALA A 160 22.31 -7.58 11.68
CA ALA A 160 23.58 -8.32 11.60
C ALA A 160 23.44 -9.79 12.05
N ALA A 161 22.39 -10.11 12.82
CA ALA A 161 22.15 -11.47 13.29
C ALA A 161 21.57 -12.35 12.18
N ILE A 162 22.26 -13.44 11.85
CA ILE A 162 21.88 -14.38 10.77
C ILE A 162 20.42 -14.86 10.89
N TRP A 163 19.94 -15.13 12.10
CA TRP A 163 18.57 -15.59 12.32
C TRP A 163 17.53 -14.52 12.00
N SER A 164 17.81 -13.25 12.32
CA SER A 164 16.98 -12.11 11.94
C SER A 164 16.98 -11.91 10.44
N THR A 165 18.14 -12.05 9.79
CA THR A 165 18.27 -11.95 8.33
C THR A 165 17.46 -13.03 7.62
N LEU A 166 17.57 -14.30 8.05
CA LEU A 166 16.77 -15.40 7.49
C LEU A 166 15.27 -15.18 7.72
N ALA A 167 14.87 -14.73 8.91
CA ALA A 167 13.47 -14.42 9.20
C ALA A 167 12.96 -13.27 8.32
N GLY A 168 13.76 -12.22 8.12
CA GLY A 168 13.45 -11.10 7.23
C GLY A 168 13.23 -11.56 5.78
N PHE A 169 14.16 -12.35 5.23
CA PHE A 169 13.99 -12.94 3.90
C PHE A 169 12.75 -13.83 3.79
N ALA A 170 12.46 -14.64 4.82
CA ALA A 170 11.27 -15.47 4.84
C ALA A 170 9.99 -14.62 4.83
N ILE A 171 9.94 -13.54 5.61
CA ILE A 171 8.80 -12.61 5.64
C ILE A 171 8.60 -11.96 4.27
N VAL A 172 9.66 -11.44 3.65
CA VAL A 172 9.59 -10.83 2.31
C VAL A 172 9.09 -11.85 1.29
N LEU A 173 9.67 -13.06 1.26
CA LEU A 173 9.29 -14.10 0.32
C LEU A 173 7.83 -14.52 0.47
N VAL A 174 7.39 -14.80 1.71
CA VAL A 174 6.01 -15.18 2.00
C VAL A 174 5.05 -14.06 1.61
N THR A 175 5.40 -12.81 1.89
CA THR A 175 4.60 -11.63 1.52
C THR A 175 4.49 -11.48 0.00
N THR A 176 5.60 -11.65 -0.72
CA THR A 176 5.61 -11.62 -2.19
C THR A 176 4.75 -12.74 -2.78
N VAL A 177 4.90 -13.97 -2.31
CA VAL A 177 4.08 -15.11 -2.77
C VAL A 177 2.61 -14.88 -2.48
N TRP A 178 2.27 -14.40 -1.28
CA TRP A 178 0.91 -14.04 -0.90
C TRP A 178 0.33 -12.94 -1.79
N TYR A 179 1.07 -11.85 -2.02
CA TYR A 179 0.65 -10.76 -2.89
C TYR A 179 0.36 -11.23 -4.31
N VAL A 180 1.30 -11.96 -4.93
CA VAL A 180 1.14 -12.47 -6.30
C VAL A 180 -0.02 -13.47 -6.38
N ALA A 181 -0.22 -14.30 -5.36
CA ALA A 181 -1.36 -15.21 -5.30
C ALA A 181 -2.70 -14.46 -5.24
N VAL A 182 -2.80 -13.41 -4.41
CA VAL A 182 -3.98 -12.54 -4.35
C VAL A 182 -4.22 -11.86 -5.69
N GLN A 183 -3.18 -11.31 -6.32
CA GLN A 183 -3.31 -10.66 -7.63
C GLN A 183 -3.78 -11.64 -8.71
N ARG A 184 -3.26 -12.86 -8.70
CA ARG A 184 -3.68 -13.92 -9.62
C ARG A 184 -5.16 -14.22 -9.44
N LEU A 185 -5.62 -14.38 -8.20
CA LEU A 185 -7.03 -14.60 -7.89
C LEU A 185 -7.92 -13.40 -8.25
N TRP A 186 -7.41 -12.19 -8.11
CA TRP A 186 -8.13 -10.96 -8.46
C TRP A 186 -8.27 -10.80 -9.98
N LEU A 187 -7.21 -11.02 -10.75
CA LEU A 187 -7.24 -10.99 -12.23
C LEU A 187 -8.09 -12.12 -12.83
N MET A 188 -8.30 -13.24 -12.12
CA MET A 188 -9.24 -14.27 -12.57
C MET A 188 -10.70 -13.80 -12.56
N ALA A 189 -11.03 -12.67 -11.93
CA ALA A 189 -12.36 -12.07 -12.06
C ALA A 189 -12.60 -11.39 -13.43
N THR A 190 -11.55 -11.24 -14.24
CA THR A 190 -11.65 -10.68 -15.59
C THR A 190 -12.21 -11.70 -16.60
N PRO A 191 -13.13 -11.31 -17.51
CA PRO A 191 -13.66 -12.21 -18.52
C PRO A 191 -12.58 -12.84 -19.40
N GLY A 192 -12.69 -14.16 -19.65
CA GLY A 192 -11.75 -14.88 -20.54
C GLY A 192 -10.37 -15.17 -19.94
N MET A 193 -10.15 -14.89 -18.64
CA MET A 193 -8.88 -15.13 -17.99
C MET A 193 -8.70 -16.62 -17.65
N THR A 194 -7.57 -17.20 -18.07
CA THR A 194 -7.16 -18.56 -17.65
C THR A 194 -6.19 -18.48 -16.48
N THR A 195 -6.07 -19.55 -15.69
CA THR A 195 -5.14 -19.60 -14.55
C THR A 195 -3.69 -19.30 -14.96
N LEU A 196 -3.23 -19.87 -16.08
CA LEU A 196 -1.85 -19.65 -16.54
C LEU A 196 -1.61 -18.20 -16.97
N ARG A 197 -2.55 -17.59 -17.68
CA ARG A 197 -2.46 -16.18 -18.07
C ARG A 197 -2.51 -15.26 -16.86
N ALA A 198 -3.36 -15.55 -15.87
CA ALA A 198 -3.42 -14.78 -14.64
C ALA A 198 -2.08 -14.80 -13.89
N TRP A 199 -1.44 -15.96 -13.76
CA TRP A 199 -0.08 -16.06 -13.20
C TRP A 199 0.94 -15.25 -13.99
N GLY A 200 0.94 -15.38 -15.32
CA GLY A 200 1.83 -14.64 -16.20
C GLY A 200 1.70 -13.12 -16.00
N TRP A 201 0.48 -12.60 -15.98
CA TRP A 201 0.21 -11.18 -15.72
C TRP A 201 0.61 -10.77 -14.30
N SER A 202 0.23 -11.52 -13.27
CA SER A 202 0.55 -11.18 -11.88
C SER A 202 2.05 -11.12 -11.62
N ILE A 203 2.82 -12.08 -12.12
CA ILE A 203 4.28 -12.10 -11.98
C ILE A 203 4.90 -10.96 -12.79
N THR A 204 4.48 -10.78 -14.05
CA THR A 204 5.05 -9.76 -14.94
C THR A 204 4.81 -8.35 -14.41
N LEU A 205 3.57 -8.03 -14.01
CA LEU A 205 3.23 -6.71 -13.49
C LEU A 205 3.90 -6.43 -12.15
N TYR A 206 4.00 -7.45 -11.28
CA TYR A 206 4.75 -7.33 -10.03
C TYR A 206 6.23 -7.06 -10.31
N ALA A 207 6.85 -7.82 -11.21
CA ALA A 207 8.25 -7.64 -11.58
C ALA A 207 8.52 -6.26 -12.21
N ILE A 208 7.63 -5.78 -13.09
CA ILE A 208 7.74 -4.44 -13.69
C ILE A 208 7.61 -3.36 -12.62
N ALA A 209 6.56 -3.40 -11.78
CA ALA A 209 6.33 -2.39 -10.76
C ALA A 209 7.49 -2.36 -9.74
N THR A 210 7.90 -3.53 -9.25
CA THR A 210 9.05 -3.64 -8.33
C THR A 210 10.36 -3.21 -9.01
N GLY A 211 10.58 -3.57 -10.27
CA GLY A 211 11.75 -3.16 -11.02
C GLY A 211 11.84 -1.64 -11.20
N VAL A 212 10.71 -0.97 -11.45
CA VAL A 212 10.65 0.49 -11.48
C VAL A 212 10.94 1.08 -10.11
N VAL A 213 10.34 0.55 -9.04
CA VAL A 213 10.61 1.03 -7.67
C VAL A 213 12.10 0.89 -7.32
N VAL A 214 12.70 -0.27 -7.60
CA VAL A 214 14.13 -0.52 -7.35
C VAL A 214 15.00 0.40 -8.19
N ALA A 215 14.69 0.59 -9.48
CA ALA A 215 15.44 1.49 -10.35
C ALA A 215 15.36 2.94 -9.88
N VAL A 216 14.19 3.40 -9.43
CA VAL A 216 14.02 4.75 -8.89
C VAL A 216 14.77 4.89 -7.57
N ASN A 217 14.69 3.91 -6.67
CA ASN A 217 15.44 3.95 -5.41
C ASN A 217 16.96 3.95 -5.63
N ALA A 218 17.47 3.18 -6.60
CA ALA A 218 18.89 3.16 -6.96
C ALA A 218 19.39 4.48 -7.58
N LEU A 219 18.49 5.36 -8.03
CA LEU A 219 18.83 6.74 -8.45
C LEU A 219 18.82 7.72 -7.27
N VAL A 220 18.23 7.33 -6.14
CA VAL A 220 18.11 8.12 -4.92
C VAL A 220 19.22 7.74 -3.93
N GLU A 221 19.58 6.46 -3.84
CA GLU A 221 20.79 5.96 -3.15
C GLU A 221 22.10 6.29 -3.89
#